data_AF-A0A0F9SYC0-F1
#
_entry.id   AF-A0A0F9SYC0-F1
#
_cell.length_a   1.000
_cell.length_b   1.000
_cell.length_c   1.000
_cell.angle_alpha   90.00
_cell.angle_beta   90.00
_cell.angle_gamma   90.00
#
_symmetry.space_group_name_H-M   'P 1'
#
loop_
_entity.id
_entity.type
_entity.pdbx_description
1 polymer ?
#
loop_
_entity_poly.entity_id
_entity_poly.type
_entity_poly.pdbx_seq_one_letter_code
_entity_poly.pdbx_strand_id
1 'polypeptide(L)'
;MGKKKKIRDQFEEIFKTGNEKQIKKMLDKNPWLLEEVSSDLDEDMSEQNQILAALGVMEDELGGPVPIDEIVFSLRVDFNIRKSEEEVHILLNNVENLNLANRESNGWSLTSEGGRICDDYLNKNLGKLEL
;
A
#
# COMPACT_ATOMS: atom_id res chain seq x y z
N MET A 1 -6.67 30.64 -10.87
CA MET A 1 -7.18 29.25 -10.84
C MET A 1 -6.26 28.22 -11.51
N GLY A 2 -5.51 28.55 -12.58
CA GLY A 2 -4.66 27.56 -13.28
C GLY A 2 -3.44 27.00 -12.53
N LYS A 3 -2.81 27.76 -11.61
CA LYS A 3 -1.63 27.29 -10.86
C LYS A 3 -1.96 26.19 -9.84
N LYS A 4 -3.07 26.33 -9.09
CA LYS A 4 -3.52 25.30 -8.13
C LYS A 4 -3.87 23.99 -8.82
N LYS A 5 -4.60 24.05 -9.94
CA LYS A 5 -4.92 22.86 -10.75
C LYS A 5 -3.66 22.13 -11.19
N LYS A 6 -2.69 22.85 -11.74
CA LYS A 6 -1.42 22.26 -12.18
C LYS A 6 -0.64 21.58 -11.04
N ILE A 7 -0.71 22.12 -9.81
CA ILE A 7 -0.08 21.52 -8.63
C ILE A 7 -0.79 20.23 -8.21
N ARG A 8 -2.13 20.17 -8.33
CA ARG A 8 -2.88 18.91 -8.10
C ARG A 8 -2.51 17.85 -9.12
N ASP A 9 -2.57 18.18 -10.41
CA ASP A 9 -2.28 17.23 -11.48
C ASP A 9 -0.86 16.65 -11.30
N GLN A 10 0.12 17.48 -10.93
CA GLN A 10 1.48 17.05 -10.60
C GLN A 10 1.57 16.19 -9.34
N PHE A 11 0.81 16.55 -8.30
CA PHE A 11 0.77 15.75 -7.08
C PHE A 11 0.18 14.38 -7.35
N GLU A 12 -0.90 14.29 -8.13
CA GLU A 12 -1.57 13.04 -8.47
C GLU A 12 -0.64 12.11 -9.26
N GLU A 13 0.14 12.64 -10.21
CA GLU A 13 1.19 11.88 -10.90
C GLU A 13 2.25 11.37 -9.93
N ILE A 14 2.77 12.24 -9.06
CA ILE A 14 3.79 11.88 -8.06
C ILE A 14 3.25 10.86 -7.06
N PHE A 15 2.00 11.02 -6.65
CA PHE A 15 1.33 10.17 -5.68
C PHE A 15 1.12 8.76 -6.24
N LYS A 16 0.67 8.65 -7.50
CA LYS A 16 0.57 7.37 -8.23
C LYS A 16 1.90 6.64 -8.38
N THR A 17 3.03 7.35 -8.37
CA THR A 17 4.36 6.72 -8.42
C THR A 17 4.88 6.25 -7.06
N GLY A 18 4.17 6.53 -5.96
CA GLY A 18 4.62 6.19 -4.61
C GLY A 18 5.91 6.90 -4.20
N ASN A 19 6.24 8.06 -4.77
CA ASN A 19 7.50 8.74 -4.43
C ASN A 19 7.36 9.57 -3.14
N GLU A 20 7.41 8.93 -1.98
CA GLU A 20 7.24 9.55 -0.66
C GLU A 20 8.05 10.84 -0.46
N LYS A 21 9.32 10.84 -0.90
CA LYS A 21 10.18 12.03 -0.78
C LYS A 21 9.63 13.22 -1.57
N GLN A 22 9.09 12.97 -2.76
CA GLN A 22 8.47 14.02 -3.57
C GLN A 22 7.08 14.40 -3.06
N ILE A 23 6.28 13.43 -2.60
CA ILE A 23 4.97 13.66 -1.97
C ILE A 23 5.16 14.60 -0.77
N LYS A 24 6.05 14.24 0.18
CA LYS A 24 6.37 15.05 1.35
C LYS A 24 6.86 16.46 0.98
N LYS A 25 7.74 16.56 -0.01
CA LYS A 25 8.25 17.85 -0.51
C LYS A 25 7.16 18.71 -1.16
N MET A 26 6.18 18.10 -1.82
CA MET A 26 5.04 18.83 -2.39
C MET A 26 4.07 19.31 -1.30
N LEU A 27 3.79 18.47 -0.30
CA LEU A 27 2.94 18.81 0.84
C LEU A 27 3.57 19.92 1.70
N ASP A 28 4.87 19.84 1.99
CA ASP A 28 5.60 20.89 2.72
C ASP A 28 5.53 22.25 1.99
N LYS A 29 5.63 22.23 0.65
CA LYS A 29 5.54 23.43 -0.18
C LYS A 29 4.12 23.95 -0.38
N ASN A 30 3.12 23.08 -0.21
CA ASN A 30 1.72 23.36 -0.47
C ASN A 30 0.84 22.74 0.64
N PRO A 31 0.84 23.29 1.87
CA PRO A 31 0.11 22.68 2.99
C PRO A 31 -1.39 22.53 2.75
N TRP A 32 -1.98 23.46 1.97
CA TRP A 32 -3.39 23.41 1.54
C TRP A 32 -3.72 22.19 0.69
N LEU A 33 -2.72 21.54 0.10
CA LEU A 33 -2.91 20.34 -0.71
C LEU A 33 -3.30 19.15 0.18
N LEU A 34 -2.76 19.08 1.39
CA LEU A 34 -3.09 18.03 2.36
C LEU A 34 -4.59 18.05 2.70
N GLU A 35 -5.17 19.24 2.89
CA GLU A 35 -6.60 19.40 3.15
C GLU A 35 -7.48 19.00 1.95
N GLU A 36 -6.95 19.08 0.73
CA GLU A 36 -7.69 18.76 -0.50
C GLU A 36 -7.56 17.28 -0.89
N VAL A 37 -6.48 16.60 -0.49
CA VAL A 37 -6.16 15.22 -0.92
C VAL A 37 -6.11 14.21 0.22
N SER A 38 -6.36 14.61 1.47
CA SER A 38 -6.28 13.71 2.64
C SER A 38 -7.15 12.48 2.50
N SER A 39 -8.34 12.61 1.91
CA SER A 39 -9.24 11.46 1.71
C SER A 39 -8.68 10.44 0.72
N ASP A 40 -8.09 10.91 -0.38
CA ASP A 40 -7.48 10.04 -1.40
C ASP A 40 -6.17 9.42 -0.87
N LEU A 41 -5.41 10.17 -0.07
CA LEU A 41 -4.22 9.69 0.64
C LEU A 41 -4.57 8.57 1.62
N ASP A 42 -5.64 8.75 2.39
CA ASP A 42 -6.08 7.77 3.39
C ASP A 42 -6.58 6.48 2.73
N GLU A 43 -7.26 6.58 1.59
CA GLU A 43 -7.74 5.42 0.82
C GLU A 43 -6.57 4.63 0.21
N ASP A 44 -5.67 5.28 -0.52
CA ASP A 44 -4.52 4.60 -1.14
C ASP A 44 -3.56 3.99 -0.09
N MET A 45 -3.32 4.69 1.03
CA MET A 45 -2.56 4.12 2.14
C MET A 45 -3.28 2.92 2.78
N SER A 46 -4.62 2.96 2.87
CA SER A 46 -5.40 1.84 3.35
C SER A 46 -5.27 0.63 2.42
N GLU A 47 -5.32 0.82 1.10
CA GLU A 47 -5.16 -0.27 0.13
C GLU A 47 -3.75 -0.87 0.14
N GLN A 48 -2.71 -0.03 0.24
CA GLN A 48 -1.33 -0.49 0.37
C GLN A 48 -1.12 -1.30 1.65
N ASN A 49 -1.65 -0.82 2.78
CA ASN A 49 -1.56 -1.54 4.05
C ASN A 49 -2.31 -2.89 4.02
N GLN A 50 -3.45 -2.97 3.31
CA GLN A 50 -4.18 -4.22 3.10
C GLN A 50 -3.34 -5.24 2.31
N ILE A 51 -2.66 -4.80 1.24
CA ILE A 51 -1.76 -5.67 0.48
C ILE A 51 -0.59 -6.14 1.32
N LEU A 52 0.05 -5.24 2.08
CA LEU A 52 1.15 -5.61 2.97
C LEU A 52 0.70 -6.60 4.05
N ALA A 53 -0.51 -6.43 4.58
CA ALA A 53 -1.08 -7.35 5.56
C ALA A 53 -1.37 -8.74 4.98
N ALA A 54 -1.98 -8.82 3.79
CA ALA A 54 -2.22 -10.08 3.11
C ALA A 54 -0.92 -10.78 2.70
N LEU A 55 0.07 -10.02 2.24
CA LEU A 55 1.40 -10.53 1.95
C LEU A 55 2.06 -11.09 3.22
N GLY A 56 2.02 -10.37 4.33
CA GLY A 56 2.65 -10.79 5.59
C GLY A 56 2.03 -12.05 6.19
N VAL A 57 0.69 -12.16 6.17
CA VAL A 57 -0.01 -13.37 6.62
C VAL A 57 0.47 -14.58 5.82
N MET A 58 0.50 -14.48 4.49
CA MET A 58 0.93 -15.60 3.65
C MET A 58 2.43 -15.88 3.73
N GLU A 59 3.26 -14.85 3.91
CA GLU A 59 4.71 -15.00 4.05
C GLU A 59 5.06 -15.80 5.33
N ASP A 60 4.36 -15.52 6.43
CA ASP A 60 4.48 -16.27 7.68
C ASP A 60 3.99 -17.72 7.55
N GLU A 61 2.89 -17.95 6.82
CA GLU A 61 2.34 -19.29 6.60
C GLU A 61 3.22 -20.16 5.69
N LEU A 62 3.74 -19.58 4.61
CA LEU A 62 4.54 -20.28 3.61
C LEU A 62 6.03 -20.36 3.99
N GLY A 63 6.51 -19.46 4.85
CA GLY A 63 7.91 -19.37 5.27
C GLY A 63 8.85 -18.90 4.16
N GLY A 64 8.35 -18.12 3.20
CA GLY A 64 9.10 -17.66 2.04
C GLY A 64 8.29 -16.78 1.09
N PRO A 65 8.84 -16.43 -0.09
CA PRO A 65 8.21 -15.49 -1.02
C PRO A 65 6.85 -15.97 -1.51
N VAL A 66 5.89 -15.07 -1.52
CA VAL A 66 4.46 -15.34 -1.73
C VAL A 66 4.05 -15.12 -3.18
N PRO A 67 3.49 -16.13 -3.86
CA PRO A 67 2.87 -15.98 -5.18
C PRO A 67 1.66 -15.03 -5.17
N ILE A 68 1.38 -14.36 -6.30
CA ILE A 68 0.28 -13.37 -6.35
C ILE A 68 -1.10 -13.99 -6.10
N ASP A 69 -1.33 -15.22 -6.54
CA ASP A 69 -2.57 -15.95 -6.33
C ASP A 69 -2.85 -16.20 -4.85
N GLU A 70 -1.80 -16.46 -4.06
CA GLU A 70 -1.90 -16.60 -2.60
C GLU A 70 -2.23 -15.25 -1.93
N ILE A 71 -1.63 -14.14 -2.39
CA ILE A 71 -1.96 -12.79 -1.89
C ILE A 71 -3.42 -12.45 -2.21
N VAL A 72 -3.88 -12.71 -3.44
CA VAL A 72 -5.27 -12.51 -3.87
C VAL A 72 -6.23 -13.38 -3.05
N PHE A 73 -5.81 -14.62 -2.74
CA PHE A 73 -6.58 -15.53 -1.91
C PHE A 73 -6.73 -14.99 -0.48
N SER A 74 -5.63 -14.60 0.16
CA SER A 74 -5.65 -14.03 1.52
C SER A 74 -6.50 -12.76 1.62
N LEU A 75 -6.36 -11.83 0.67
CA LEU A 75 -7.22 -10.63 0.61
C LEU A 75 -8.71 -11.00 0.64
N ARG A 76 -9.09 -12.05 -0.08
CA ARG A 76 -10.47 -12.49 -0.17
C ARG A 76 -10.94 -13.21 1.09
N VAL A 77 -10.12 -14.09 1.65
CA VAL A 77 -10.52 -14.99 2.74
C VAL A 77 -10.34 -14.32 4.10
N ASP A 78 -9.17 -13.73 4.35
CA ASP A 78 -8.80 -13.20 5.65
C ASP A 78 -9.32 -11.78 5.86
N PHE A 79 -9.32 -10.97 4.79
CA PHE A 79 -9.69 -9.56 4.85
C PHE A 79 -11.05 -9.25 4.22
N ASN A 80 -11.70 -10.22 3.57
CA ASN A 80 -12.96 -10.04 2.83
C ASN A 80 -12.91 -8.89 1.79
N ILE A 81 -11.75 -8.69 1.19
CA ILE A 81 -11.49 -7.69 0.15
C ILE A 81 -11.45 -8.40 -1.21
N ARG A 82 -12.17 -7.84 -2.18
CA ARG A 82 -12.15 -8.34 -3.56
C ARG A 82 -11.39 -7.38 -4.44
N LYS A 83 -10.19 -7.80 -4.86
CA LYS A 83 -9.39 -7.14 -5.89
C LYS A 83 -9.06 -8.15 -6.99
N SER A 84 -8.97 -7.66 -8.22
CA SER A 84 -8.45 -8.44 -9.35
C SER A 84 -6.93 -8.61 -9.21
N GLU A 85 -6.38 -9.62 -9.88
CA GLU A 85 -4.93 -9.85 -9.92
C GLU A 85 -4.18 -8.64 -10.50
N GLU A 86 -4.77 -7.94 -11.47
CA GLU A 86 -4.19 -6.73 -12.07
C GLU A 86 -4.11 -5.58 -11.04
N GLU A 87 -5.17 -5.35 -10.25
CA GLU A 87 -5.16 -4.36 -9.16
C GLU A 87 -4.13 -4.72 -8.08
N VAL A 88 -4.05 -5.99 -7.71
CA VAL A 88 -3.04 -6.47 -6.75
C VAL A 88 -1.63 -6.26 -7.29
N HIS A 89 -1.41 -6.52 -8.58
CA HIS A 89 -0.13 -6.25 -9.23
C HIS A 89 0.26 -4.77 -9.19
N ILE A 90 -0.68 -3.87 -9.44
CA ILE A 90 -0.44 -2.42 -9.38
C ILE A 90 -0.04 -2.02 -7.97
N LEU A 91 -0.78 -2.48 -6.95
CA LEU A 91 -0.48 -2.15 -5.56
C LEU A 91 0.85 -2.75 -5.10
N LEU A 92 1.19 -3.98 -5.52
CA LEU A 92 2.48 -4.61 -5.24
C LEU A 92 3.65 -3.82 -5.83
N ASN A 93 3.53 -3.36 -7.08
CA ASN A 93 4.54 -2.48 -7.68
C ASN A 93 4.65 -1.15 -6.93
N ASN A 94 3.54 -0.59 -6.42
CA ASN A 94 3.56 0.64 -5.64
C ASN A 94 4.30 0.46 -4.31
N VAL A 95 4.02 -0.63 -3.58
CA VAL A 95 4.72 -0.92 -2.31
C VAL A 95 6.17 -1.35 -2.54
N GLU A 96 6.50 -1.93 -3.68
CA GLU A 96 7.89 -2.17 -4.11
C GLU A 96 8.65 -0.88 -4.35
N ASN A 97 8.05 0.07 -5.08
CA ASN A 97 8.64 1.40 -5.32
C ASN A 97 8.87 2.18 -4.02
N LEU A 98 8.08 1.88 -2.99
CA LEU A 98 8.22 2.40 -1.63
C LEU A 98 9.23 1.63 -0.77
N ASN A 99 9.84 0.56 -1.31
CA ASN A 99 10.76 -0.33 -0.59
C ASN A 99 10.12 -0.99 0.65
N LEU A 100 8.83 -1.31 0.55
CA LEU A 100 8.06 -2.02 1.58
C LEU A 100 7.91 -3.51 1.26
N ALA A 101 7.98 -3.88 -0.02
CA ALA A 101 8.06 -5.26 -0.47
C ALA A 101 9.20 -5.42 -1.49
N ASN A 102 9.70 -6.64 -1.63
CA ASN A 102 10.64 -7.03 -2.67
C ASN A 102 9.99 -8.02 -3.63
N ARG A 103 10.28 -7.85 -4.91
CA ARG A 103 9.96 -8.87 -5.91
C ARG A 103 11.08 -9.91 -5.98
N GLU A 104 10.71 -11.17 -5.78
CA GLU A 104 11.61 -12.32 -5.88
C GLU A 104 11.26 -13.20 -7.09
N SER A 105 12.10 -14.20 -7.38
CA SER A 105 11.93 -15.07 -8.56
C SER A 105 10.64 -15.88 -8.57
N ASN A 106 10.05 -16.10 -7.39
CA ASN A 106 8.89 -16.97 -7.17
C ASN A 106 7.74 -16.27 -6.43
N GLY A 107 7.80 -14.95 -6.22
CA GLY A 107 6.78 -14.24 -5.47
C GLY A 107 7.24 -12.89 -4.93
N TRP A 108 6.62 -12.49 -3.82
CA TRP A 108 6.86 -11.24 -3.13
C TRP A 108 7.23 -11.51 -1.67
N SER A 109 8.08 -10.67 -1.08
CA SER A 109 8.45 -10.74 0.34
C SER A 109 8.39 -9.35 0.96
N LEU A 110 8.11 -9.25 2.26
CA LEU A 110 8.14 -7.96 2.94
C LEU A 110 9.59 -7.54 3.24
N THR A 111 9.84 -6.24 3.16
CA THR A 111 11.03 -5.68 3.81
C THR A 111 10.79 -5.56 5.31
N SER A 112 11.84 -5.29 6.11
CA SER A 112 11.66 -5.03 7.54
C SER A 112 10.69 -3.87 7.84
N GLU A 113 10.65 -2.86 6.96
CA GLU A 113 9.71 -1.74 7.12
C GLU A 113 8.29 -2.12 6.69
N GLY A 114 8.15 -2.89 5.60
CA GLY A 114 6.85 -3.45 5.20
C GLY A 114 6.25 -4.36 6.27
N GLY A 115 7.07 -5.20 6.92
CA GLY A 115 6.69 -6.03 8.06
C GLY A 115 6.18 -5.21 9.23
N ARG A 116 6.87 -4.11 9.57
CA ARG A 116 6.42 -3.19 10.64
C ARG A 116 5.05 -2.58 10.34
N ILE A 117 4.80 -2.19 9.09
CA ILE A 117 3.51 -1.62 8.67
C ILE A 117 2.41 -2.69 8.65
N CYS A 118 2.74 -3.90 8.20
CA CYS A 118 1.87 -5.08 8.28
C CYS A 118 1.44 -5.32 9.74
N ASP A 119 2.39 -5.42 10.67
CA ASP A 119 2.12 -5.59 12.09
C ASP A 119 1.24 -4.46 12.66
N ASP A 120 1.55 -3.20 12.33
CA ASP A 120 0.76 -2.04 12.76
C ASP A 120 -0.68 -2.13 12.25
N TYR A 121 -0.88 -2.55 11.00
CA TYR A 121 -2.20 -2.70 10.39
C TYR A 121 -2.97 -3.87 11.00
N LEU A 122 -2.33 -5.04 11.13
CA LEU A 122 -2.91 -6.23 11.73
C LEU A 122 -3.30 -5.93 13.17
N ASN A 123 -2.43 -5.36 14.01
CA ASN A 123 -2.75 -5.05 15.41
C ASN A 123 -3.93 -4.08 15.57
N LYS A 124 -4.07 -3.09 14.68
CA LYS A 124 -5.21 -2.15 14.69
C LYS A 124 -6.53 -2.81 14.31
N ASN A 125 -6.48 -3.83 13.45
CA ASN A 125 -7.68 -4.52 12.94
C ASN A 125 -7.98 -5.83 13.68
N LEU A 126 -6.98 -6.45 14.33
CA LEU A 126 -7.09 -7.62 15.21
C LEU A 126 -7.90 -7.29 16.47
N GLY A 127 -7.86 -6.05 16.96
CA GLY A 127 -8.77 -5.57 18.00
C GLY A 127 -10.26 -5.58 17.61
N LYS A 128 -10.59 -5.84 16.33
CA LYS A 128 -11.97 -6.04 15.83
C LYS A 128 -12.23 -7.47 15.34
N LEU A 129 -11.20 -8.31 15.28
CA LEU A 129 -11.26 -9.73 14.92
C LEU A 129 -11.04 -10.52 16.22
N GLU A 130 -11.90 -10.33 17.22
CA GLU A 130 -11.91 -11.25 18.35
C GLU A 130 -12.41 -12.63 17.88
N LEU A 131 -11.67 -13.66 18.32
CA LEU A 131 -11.93 -15.09 18.23
C LEU A 131 -13.35 -15.48 18.67
#